data_AF-A0A3C0FP73-F1
#
_entry.id   AF-A0A3C0FP73-F1
#
_cell.length_a   1.000
_cell.length_b   1.000
_cell.length_c   1.000
_cell.angle_alpha   90.00
_cell.angle_beta   90.00
_cell.angle_gamma   90.00
#
_symmetry.space_group_name_H-M   'P 1'
#
loop_
_entity.id
_entity.type
_entity.pdbx_description
1 polymer ?
#
loop_
_entity_poly.entity_id
_entity_poly.type
_entity_poly.pdbx_seq_one_letter_code
_entity_poly.pdbx_strand_id
1 'polypeptide(L)'
;MHLLAAQPGMVTDGSEAVDLGQQPGDVVILSAAESELACLAGAQGRLVDAFGDQTPSLRLASLLQLGHNMSVDLYIEDVLSDAKFIIVRILGGRGYWDYGIEQLVALARA
;
A
#
# COMPACT_ATOMS: atom_id res chain seq x y z
N MET A 1 -9.37 -22.01 1.20
CA MET A 1 -9.76 -20.74 1.85
C MET A 1 -10.16 -19.79 0.73
N HIS A 2 -11.28 -19.08 0.83
CA HIS A 2 -11.67 -18.05 -0.15
C HIS A 2 -11.31 -16.69 0.44
N LEU A 3 -10.35 -15.98 -0.17
CA LEU A 3 -9.96 -14.62 0.22
C LEU A 3 -10.92 -13.61 -0.43
N LEU A 4 -11.22 -12.53 0.27
CA LEU A 4 -11.99 -11.44 -0.29
C LEU A 4 -11.09 -10.60 -1.20
N ALA A 5 -11.52 -10.42 -2.44
CA ALA A 5 -10.92 -9.43 -3.33
C ALA A 5 -11.30 -8.03 -2.84
N ALA A 6 -10.34 -7.11 -2.82
CA ALA A 6 -10.63 -5.70 -2.55
C ALA A 6 -11.66 -5.16 -3.56
N GLN A 7 -12.73 -4.56 -3.06
CA GLN A 7 -13.76 -3.94 -3.89
C GLN A 7 -13.69 -2.41 -3.78
N PRO A 8 -13.76 -1.67 -4.92
CA PRO A 8 -13.79 -0.21 -4.90
C PRO A 8 -14.94 0.32 -4.03
N GLY A 9 -14.63 1.22 -3.09
CA GLY A 9 -15.62 1.89 -2.23
C GLY A 9 -16.02 1.12 -0.97
N MET A 10 -15.46 -0.07 -0.72
CA MET A 10 -15.69 -0.79 0.53
C MET A 10 -14.88 -0.18 1.68
N VAL A 11 -15.56 0.13 2.78
CA VAL A 11 -14.92 0.48 4.05
C VAL A 11 -14.88 -0.77 4.90
N THR A 12 -13.68 -1.30 5.14
CA THR A 12 -13.43 -2.42 6.04
C THR A 12 -13.01 -1.90 7.41
N ASP A 13 -13.37 -2.62 8.47
CA ASP A 13 -12.86 -2.39 9.82
C ASP A 13 -11.47 -3.03 10.04
N GLY A 14 -10.91 -3.65 8.99
CA GLY A 14 -9.59 -4.28 9.00
C GLY A 14 -9.57 -5.67 9.65
N SER A 15 -10.72 -6.23 10.04
CA SER A 15 -10.80 -7.52 10.73
C SER A 15 -10.72 -8.73 9.80
N GLU A 16 -11.05 -8.57 8.51
CA GLU A 16 -10.99 -9.64 7.52
C GLU A 16 -9.75 -9.52 6.62
N ALA A 17 -9.20 -10.67 6.25
CA ALA A 17 -8.11 -10.75 5.29
C ALA A 17 -8.61 -10.38 3.88
N VAL A 18 -7.88 -9.49 3.21
CA VAL A 18 -8.19 -8.96 1.88
C VAL A 18 -6.93 -9.05 1.03
N ASP A 19 -7.09 -9.49 -0.21
CA ASP A 19 -6.09 -9.36 -1.25
C ASP A 19 -6.37 -8.10 -2.08
N LEU A 20 -5.40 -7.20 -2.15
CA LEU A 20 -5.52 -5.95 -2.91
C LEU A 20 -5.35 -6.15 -4.42
N GLY A 21 -4.75 -7.28 -4.85
CA GLY A 21 -4.56 -7.62 -6.25
C GLY A 21 -3.73 -6.60 -7.05
N GLN A 22 -2.93 -5.77 -6.37
CA GLN A 22 -2.04 -4.82 -7.04
C GLN A 22 -0.82 -5.54 -7.59
N GLN A 23 -0.32 -5.07 -8.72
CA GLN A 23 0.96 -5.53 -9.26
C GLN A 23 2.13 -4.79 -8.57
N PRO A 24 3.35 -5.34 -8.57
CA PRO A 24 4.56 -4.62 -8.14
C PRO A 24 4.73 -3.24 -8.78
N GLY A 25 5.44 -2.34 -8.10
CA GLY A 25 5.79 -1.01 -8.61
C GLY A 25 7.03 -0.43 -7.94
N ASP A 26 7.71 0.52 -8.61
CA ASP A 26 8.97 1.10 -8.15
C ASP A 26 8.81 1.85 -6.82
N VAL A 27 7.72 2.60 -6.69
CA VAL A 27 7.39 3.39 -5.50
C VAL A 27 6.06 2.94 -4.93
N VAL A 28 6.01 2.71 -3.63
CA VAL A 28 4.77 2.38 -2.91
C VAL A 28 4.52 3.40 -1.81
N ILE A 29 3.30 3.93 -1.75
CA ILE A 29 2.86 4.83 -0.67
C ILE A 29 1.63 4.26 0.01
N LEU A 30 1.73 4.07 1.31
CA LEU A 30 0.66 3.61 2.19
C LEU A 30 0.16 4.76 3.07
N SER A 31 -1.15 5.01 3.07
CA SER A 31 -1.79 5.98 3.96
C SER A 31 -3.18 5.51 4.38
N ALA A 32 -3.62 5.93 5.57
CA ALA A 32 -5.01 5.77 5.99
C ALA A 32 -5.94 6.89 5.46
N ALA A 33 -5.38 7.95 4.85
CA ALA A 33 -6.14 9.08 4.34
C ALA A 33 -6.34 8.99 2.83
N GLU A 34 -7.56 8.65 2.41
CA GLU A 34 -7.93 8.52 1.00
C GLU A 34 -7.74 9.80 0.17
N SER A 35 -7.92 10.97 0.79
CA SER A 35 -7.67 12.25 0.11
C SER A 35 -6.21 12.42 -0.32
N GLU A 36 -5.26 11.91 0.47
CA GLU A 36 -3.84 11.94 0.14
C GLU A 36 -3.54 11.00 -1.03
N LEU A 37 -4.10 9.78 -0.99
CA LEU A 37 -3.96 8.81 -2.08
C LEU A 37 -4.55 9.37 -3.39
N ALA A 38 -5.73 10.00 -3.32
CA ALA A 38 -6.34 10.65 -4.48
C ALA A 38 -5.48 11.80 -5.04
N CYS A 39 -4.92 12.65 -4.18
CA CYS A 39 -4.01 13.71 -4.59
C CYS A 39 -2.73 13.17 -5.24
N LEU A 40 -2.14 12.11 -4.69
CA LEU A 40 -0.96 11.45 -5.23
C LEU A 40 -1.24 10.77 -6.57
N ALA A 41 -2.39 10.13 -6.73
CA ALA A 41 -2.82 9.55 -8.00
C ALA A 41 -2.92 10.62 -9.09
N GLY A 42 -3.54 11.77 -8.77
CA GLY A 42 -3.60 12.91 -9.69
C GLY A 42 -2.22 13.51 -10.00
N ALA A 43 -1.31 13.53 -9.04
CA ALA A 43 0.07 13.98 -9.26
C ALA A 43 0.84 13.02 -10.17
N GLN A 44 0.69 11.70 -9.97
CA GLN A 44 1.31 10.69 -10.82
C GLN A 44 0.85 10.82 -12.27
N GLY A 45 -0.45 11.04 -12.52
CA GLY A 45 -0.97 11.28 -13.87
C GLY A 45 -0.24 12.44 -14.56
N ARG A 46 -0.09 13.57 -13.86
CA ARG A 46 0.66 14.73 -14.39
C ARG A 46 2.14 14.45 -14.64
N LEU A 47 2.78 13.61 -13.83
CA LEU A 47 4.16 13.21 -14.03
C LEU A 47 4.30 12.32 -15.27
N VAL A 48 3.41 11.35 -15.43
CA VAL A 48 3.36 10.48 -16.63
C VAL A 48 3.13 11.33 -17.88
N ASP A 49 2.24 12.32 -17.85
CA ASP A 49 2.02 13.22 -18.99
C ASP A 49 3.28 14.04 -19.34
N ALA A 50 4.06 14.45 -18.33
CA ALA A 50 5.25 15.30 -18.52
C ALA A 50 6.52 14.51 -18.90
N PHE A 51 6.69 13.29 -18.38
CA PHE A 51 7.94 12.54 -18.45
C PHE A 51 7.81 11.13 -19.06
N GLY A 52 6.59 10.66 -19.33
CA GLY A 52 6.31 9.37 -19.97
C GLY A 52 6.97 8.21 -19.22
N ASP A 53 7.66 7.34 -19.97
CA ASP A 53 8.33 6.14 -19.48
C ASP A 53 9.48 6.42 -18.48
N GLN A 54 9.92 7.67 -18.33
CA GLN A 54 10.90 8.03 -17.31
C GLN A 54 10.26 8.17 -15.91
N THR A 55 8.93 8.13 -15.83
CA THR A 55 8.20 8.23 -14.56
C THR A 55 8.22 6.88 -13.86
N PRO A 56 8.72 6.79 -12.61
CA PRO A 56 8.65 5.55 -11.84
C PRO A 56 7.21 5.08 -11.66
N SER A 57 7.00 3.77 -11.71
CA SER A 57 5.69 3.19 -11.45
C SER A 57 5.31 3.39 -9.97
N LEU A 58 4.06 3.84 -9.73
CA LEU A 58 3.55 4.14 -8.39
C LEU A 58 2.43 3.18 -8.00
N ARG A 59 2.47 2.70 -6.76
CA ARG A 59 1.35 2.03 -6.08
C ARG A 59 0.92 2.82 -4.87
N LEU A 60 -0.39 2.97 -4.74
CA LEU A 60 -1.05 3.68 -3.67
C LEU A 60 -2.01 2.69 -3.02
N ALA A 61 -1.89 2.49 -1.72
CA ALA A 61 -2.76 1.58 -0.99
C ALA A 61 -3.20 2.14 0.36
N SER A 62 -4.44 1.81 0.72
CA SER A 62 -5.06 2.24 1.96
C SER A 62 -4.62 1.33 3.11
N LEU A 63 -4.06 1.91 4.17
CA LEU A 63 -3.72 1.16 5.39
C LEU A 63 -4.97 0.53 6.03
N LEU A 64 -6.16 1.11 5.80
CA LEU A 64 -7.42 0.57 6.32
C LEU A 64 -7.74 -0.80 5.71
N GLN A 65 -7.27 -1.08 4.49
CA GLN A 65 -7.45 -2.37 3.82
C GLN A 65 -6.35 -3.38 4.19
N LEU A 66 -5.30 -2.93 4.90
CA LEU A 66 -4.18 -3.74 5.37
C LEU A 66 -4.23 -3.94 6.90
N GLY A 67 -5.42 -3.95 7.50
CA GLY A 67 -5.58 -4.12 8.95
C GLY A 67 -5.30 -5.54 9.45
N HIS A 68 -5.59 -6.55 8.64
CA HIS A 68 -5.39 -7.95 9.00
C HIS A 68 -3.98 -8.42 8.60
N ASN A 69 -3.29 -9.16 9.50
CA ASN A 69 -1.91 -9.60 9.29
C ASN A 69 -1.71 -10.36 7.96
N MET A 70 -2.64 -11.24 7.58
CA MET A 70 -2.58 -11.93 6.28
C MET A 70 -2.60 -10.95 5.08
N SER A 71 -3.39 -9.87 5.14
CA SER A 71 -3.40 -8.86 4.07
C SER A 71 -2.04 -8.16 3.96
N VAL A 72 -1.41 -7.90 5.11
CA VAL A 72 -0.06 -7.32 5.18
C VAL A 72 0.95 -8.28 4.56
N ASP A 73 0.93 -9.55 4.94
CA ASP A 73 1.87 -10.56 4.45
C ASP A 73 1.77 -10.73 2.93
N LEU A 74 0.54 -10.88 2.41
CA LEU A 74 0.28 -10.97 0.97
C LEU A 74 0.78 -9.73 0.23
N TYR A 75 0.46 -8.54 0.73
CA TYR A 75 0.89 -7.30 0.07
C TYR A 75 2.42 -7.11 0.12
N ILE A 76 3.08 -7.62 1.15
CA ILE A 76 4.54 -7.63 1.23
C ILE A 76 5.13 -8.56 0.18
N GLU A 77 4.65 -9.79 0.12
CA GLU A 77 5.11 -10.80 -0.83
C GLU A 77 4.91 -10.34 -2.27
N ASP A 78 3.69 -9.91 -2.61
CA ASP A 78 3.26 -9.68 -3.99
C ASP A 78 3.62 -8.27 -4.52
N VAL A 79 3.92 -7.30 -3.65
CA VAL A 79 4.10 -5.89 -4.06
C VAL A 79 5.32 -5.23 -3.42
N LEU A 80 5.46 -5.27 -2.10
CA LEU A 80 6.48 -4.48 -1.41
C LEU A 80 7.89 -5.06 -1.56
N SER A 81 8.02 -6.37 -1.73
CA SER A 81 9.29 -7.07 -1.93
C SER A 81 10.09 -6.57 -3.14
N ASP A 82 9.38 -6.13 -4.19
CA ASP A 82 9.95 -5.60 -5.44
C ASP A 82 10.05 -4.07 -5.47
N ALA A 83 9.55 -3.38 -4.44
CA ALA A 83 9.54 -1.92 -4.40
C ALA A 83 10.94 -1.36 -4.12
N LYS A 84 11.31 -0.31 -4.86
CA LYS A 84 12.58 0.41 -4.66
C LYS A 84 12.48 1.44 -3.53
N PHE A 85 11.28 1.99 -3.32
CA PHE A 85 11.04 2.98 -2.28
C PHE A 85 9.64 2.83 -1.70
N ILE A 86 9.56 2.72 -0.37
CA ILE A 86 8.30 2.55 0.35
C ILE A 86 8.14 3.71 1.32
N ILE A 87 7.00 4.41 1.24
CA ILE A 87 6.61 5.46 2.19
C ILE A 87 5.36 4.98 2.92
N VAL A 88 5.39 5.01 4.25
CA VAL A 88 4.22 4.69 5.07
C VAL A 88 3.90 5.86 5.97
N ARG A 89 2.68 6.39 5.85
CA ARG A 89 2.18 7.46 6.70
C ARG A 89 1.24 6.90 7.76
N ILE A 90 1.71 6.89 9.00
CA ILE A 90 0.93 6.44 10.15
C ILE A 90 0.53 7.63 11.01
N LEU A 91 -0.78 7.87 11.10
CA LEU A 91 -1.36 8.84 12.00
C LEU A 91 -1.60 8.20 13.37
N GLY A 92 -1.15 8.86 14.44
CA GLY A 92 -1.31 8.35 15.82
C GLY A 92 -0.14 7.49 16.33
N GLY A 93 0.86 7.24 15.49
CA GLY A 93 2.09 6.53 15.86
C GLY A 93 2.03 5.02 15.63
N ARG A 94 3.14 4.32 15.92
CA ARG A 94 3.37 2.91 15.56
C ARG A 94 2.24 1.97 15.96
N GLY A 95 1.66 2.16 17.14
CA GLY A 95 0.60 1.33 17.72
C GLY A 95 -0.66 1.15 16.88
N TYR A 96 -0.87 2.01 15.88
CA TYR A 96 -2.02 1.91 14.97
C TYR A 96 -1.84 0.85 13.87
N TRP A 97 -0.61 0.41 13.61
CA TRP A 97 -0.30 -0.58 12.58
C TRP A 97 1.01 -1.32 12.90
N ASP A 98 1.11 -1.85 14.13
CA ASP A 98 2.34 -2.41 14.69
C ASP A 98 2.91 -3.56 13.84
N TYR A 99 2.06 -4.54 13.47
CA TYR A 99 2.47 -5.70 12.69
C TYR A 99 3.06 -5.30 11.33
N GLY A 100 2.37 -4.43 10.59
CA GLY A 100 2.87 -3.95 9.30
C GLY A 100 4.19 -3.19 9.41
N ILE A 101 4.38 -2.40 10.48
CA ILE A 101 5.68 -1.77 10.74
C ILE A 101 6.77 -2.79 11.03
N GLU A 102 6.49 -3.83 11.82
CA GLU A 102 7.47 -4.89 12.10
C GLU A 102 7.92 -5.59 10.84
N GLN A 103 6.97 -5.97 9.97
CA GLN A 103 7.28 -6.63 8.71
C GLN A 103 8.05 -5.70 7.76
N LEU A 104 7.71 -4.42 7.67
CA LEU A 104 8.46 -3.46 6.86
C LEU A 104 9.90 -3.24 7.36
N VAL A 105 10.09 -3.20 8.67
CA VAL A 105 11.44 -3.10 9.26
C VAL A 105 12.25 -4.37 8.99
N ALA A 106 11.62 -5.55 9.01
CA ALA A 106 12.27 -6.80 8.65
C ALA A 106 12.66 -6.80 7.16
N LEU A 107 11.73 -6.42 6.27
CA LEU A 107 11.97 -6.29 4.83
C LEU A 107 13.13 -5.34 4.53
N ALA A 108 13.16 -4.15 5.15
CA ALA A 108 14.19 -3.15 4.92
C ALA A 108 15.60 -3.53 5.42
N ARG A 109 15.71 -4.60 6.22
CA ARG A 109 16.98 -5.12 6.76
C ARG A 109 17.52 -6.32 6.01
N ALA A 110 16.70 -6.95 5.17
CA ALA A 110 17.10 -8.08 4.33
C ALA A 110 18.06 -7.62 3.22
#